data_AF-A0A137PAX9-F1
#
_entry.id   AF-A0A137PAX9-F1
#
_cell.length_a   1.000
_cell.length_b   1.000
_cell.length_c   1.000
_cell.angle_alpha   90.00
_cell.angle_beta   90.00
_cell.angle_gamma   90.00
#
_symmetry.space_group_name_H-M   'P 1'
#
loop_
_entity.id
_entity.type
_entity.pdbx_description
1 polymer ?
#
loop_
_entity_poly.entity_id
_entity_poly.type
_entity_poly.pdbx_seq_one_letter_code
_entity_poly.pdbx_strand_id
1 'polypeptide(L)'
;EVDDLRQMFFETSPILLLTTLIAGLLHSLFEFLAFQSDVQHWKKKKSMEGTSHASLLMSALAALLNTFYLYDQREDTSLLVLLGAAAACLIELWKVFKSYRLKASVEETSEKQKITDEVDNVVFYWTTRLSIPIAVSYSAYTINNYKFSGYYSWGLDSCMALVYLLGFMNLVPQVVLNHRLKSVESVPIAAFCFRALNTFVDDLFALVIPMPTLTRLSMLRDDLVFFVFLYQ
;
A
#
# COMPACT_ATOMS: atom_id res chain seq x y z
N GLU A 1 5.93 -17.99 20.74
CA GLU A 1 7.25 -17.62 20.17
C GLU A 1 8.28 -18.75 20.21
N VAL A 2 8.79 -19.20 21.38
CA VAL A 2 9.82 -20.27 21.43
C VAL A 2 9.26 -21.65 21.05
N ASP A 3 8.02 -21.94 21.42
CA ASP A 3 7.34 -23.18 21.04
C ASP A 3 6.92 -23.18 19.56
N ASP A 4 6.52 -22.03 18.99
CA ASP A 4 6.25 -21.88 17.54
C ASP A 4 7.53 -21.99 16.71
N LEU A 5 8.65 -21.44 17.19
CA LEU A 5 9.97 -21.61 16.57
C LEU A 5 10.41 -23.07 16.61
N ARG A 6 10.21 -23.77 17.74
CA ARG A 6 10.47 -25.21 17.82
C ARG A 6 9.60 -25.99 16.84
N GLN A 7 8.31 -25.70 16.80
CA GLN A 7 7.38 -26.37 15.90
C GLN A 7 7.72 -26.14 14.42
N MET A 8 8.08 -24.91 14.03
CA MET A 8 8.62 -24.61 12.68
C MET A 8 9.89 -25.40 12.36
N PHE A 9 10.85 -25.49 13.30
CA PHE A 9 12.10 -26.23 13.10
C PHE A 9 11.92 -27.75 13.00
N PHE A 10 10.89 -28.31 13.64
CA PHE A 10 10.64 -29.75 13.64
C PHE A 10 9.69 -30.21 12.53
N GLU A 11 8.75 -29.36 12.07
CA GLU A 11 7.73 -29.73 11.07
C GLU A 11 8.03 -29.22 9.65
N THR A 12 8.92 -28.23 9.48
CA THR A 12 9.22 -27.61 8.17
C THR A 12 10.54 -28.12 7.57
N SER A 13 10.63 -28.22 6.24
CA SER A 13 11.90 -28.55 5.60
C SER A 13 12.97 -27.49 5.94
N PRO A 14 14.20 -27.89 6.35
CA PRO A 14 15.23 -26.95 6.79
C PRO A 14 15.58 -25.87 5.73
N ILE A 15 15.45 -26.25 4.46
CA ILE A 15 15.66 -25.36 3.32
C ILE A 15 14.57 -24.28 3.29
N LEU A 16 13.30 -24.66 3.46
CA LEU A 16 12.19 -23.70 3.44
C LEU A 16 12.27 -22.73 4.61
N LEU A 17 12.67 -23.21 5.79
CA LEU A 17 12.87 -22.38 6.98
C LEU A 17 14.05 -21.40 6.83
N LEU A 18 15.16 -21.84 6.24
CA LEU A 18 16.29 -20.94 5.97
C LEU A 18 15.91 -19.88 4.92
N THR A 19 15.18 -20.28 3.88
CA THR A 19 14.72 -19.33 2.86
C THR A 19 13.72 -18.32 3.42
N THR A 20 12.79 -18.73 4.28
CA THR A 20 11.82 -17.80 4.89
C THR A 20 12.51 -16.80 5.80
N LEU A 21 13.53 -17.23 6.55
CA LEU A 21 14.30 -16.35 7.42
C LEU A 21 15.13 -15.33 6.62
N ILE A 22 15.83 -15.76 5.56
CA ILE A 22 16.58 -14.85 4.69
C ILE A 22 15.65 -13.84 4.02
N ALA A 23 14.52 -14.30 3.49
CA ALA A 23 13.59 -13.43 2.81
C ALA A 23 12.87 -12.46 3.78
N GLY A 24 12.57 -12.87 5.02
CA GLY A 24 12.09 -11.95 6.06
C GLY A 24 13.10 -10.85 6.43
N LEU A 25 14.39 -11.21 6.51
CA LEU A 25 15.47 -10.23 6.74
C LEU A 25 15.61 -9.24 5.55
N LEU A 26 15.56 -9.75 4.32
CA LEU A 26 15.58 -8.91 3.12
C LEU A 26 14.35 -8.00 3.05
N HIS A 27 13.16 -8.52 3.36
CA HIS A 27 11.92 -7.75 3.35
C HIS A 27 12.01 -6.56 4.34
N SER A 28 12.46 -6.82 5.57
CA SER A 28 12.65 -5.77 6.57
C SER A 28 13.72 -4.74 6.16
N LEU A 29 14.82 -5.19 5.53
CA LEU A 29 15.88 -4.31 5.03
C LEU A 29 15.37 -3.38 3.92
N PHE A 30 14.69 -3.94 2.92
CA PHE A 30 14.13 -3.17 1.81
C PHE A 30 13.03 -2.21 2.29
N GLU A 31 12.21 -2.61 3.25
CA GLU A 31 11.21 -1.73 3.86
C GLU A 31 11.87 -0.53 4.54
N PHE A 32 12.93 -0.77 5.32
CA PHE A 32 13.70 0.30 5.94
C PHE A 32 14.33 1.25 4.91
N LEU A 33 14.95 0.70 3.85
CA LEU A 33 15.54 1.50 2.77
C LEU A 33 14.47 2.30 2.01
N ALA A 34 13.27 1.73 1.82
CA ALA A 34 12.15 2.42 1.23
C ALA A 34 11.71 3.63 2.07
N PHE A 35 11.56 3.45 3.39
CA PHE A 35 11.24 4.56 4.29
C PHE A 35 12.32 5.64 4.28
N GLN A 36 13.59 5.24 4.35
CA GLN A 36 14.70 6.19 4.35
C GLN A 36 14.71 7.04 3.08
N SER A 37 14.54 6.40 1.92
CA SER A 37 14.52 7.09 0.62
C SER A 37 13.30 8.01 0.48
N ASP A 38 12.11 7.56 0.87
CA ASP A 38 10.87 8.35 0.80
C ASP A 38 10.96 9.60 1.69
N VAL A 39 11.43 9.45 2.94
CA VAL A 39 11.61 10.57 3.86
C VAL A 39 12.64 11.57 3.34
N GLN A 40 13.74 11.11 2.75
CA GLN A 40 14.76 12.00 2.16
C GLN A 40 14.22 12.81 0.99
N HIS A 41 13.44 12.18 0.11
CA HIS A 41 12.78 12.84 -1.02
C HIS A 41 11.80 13.91 -0.55
N TRP A 42 10.89 13.53 0.34
CA TRP A 42 9.91 14.46 0.89
C TRP A 42 10.55 15.58 1.69
N LYS A 43 11.67 15.36 2.39
CA LYS A 43 12.42 16.44 3.05
C LYS A 43 12.93 17.49 2.05
N LYS A 44 13.46 17.06 0.89
CA LYS A 44 14.01 17.95 -0.15
C LYS A 44 12.94 18.64 -1.02
N LYS A 45 11.74 18.08 -1.10
CA LYS A 45 10.63 18.59 -1.92
C LYS A 45 10.14 19.98 -1.45
N LYS A 46 10.09 20.93 -2.40
CA LYS A 46 9.69 22.34 -2.18
C LYS A 46 8.37 22.74 -2.87
N SER A 47 7.93 21.99 -3.87
CA SER A 47 6.68 22.22 -4.59
C SER A 47 5.86 20.92 -4.62
N MET A 48 4.55 21.05 -4.77
CA MET A 48 3.62 19.92 -4.82
C MET A 48 3.36 19.42 -6.25
N GLU A 49 4.06 19.98 -7.24
CA GLU A 49 4.01 19.53 -8.64
C GLU A 49 4.22 18.00 -8.77
N GLY A 50 3.34 17.37 -9.55
CA GLY A 50 3.40 15.94 -9.87
C GLY A 50 3.05 14.98 -8.72
N THR A 51 2.52 15.48 -7.60
CA THR A 51 1.97 14.65 -6.53
C THR A 51 0.51 14.97 -6.30
N SER A 52 -0.32 13.93 -6.37
CA SER A 52 -1.74 14.02 -6.09
C SER A 52 -2.02 14.22 -4.60
N HIS A 53 -2.95 15.11 -4.26
CA HIS A 53 -3.37 15.29 -2.86
C HIS A 53 -4.35 14.22 -2.41
N ALA A 54 -5.26 13.83 -3.31
CA ALA A 54 -6.23 12.80 -3.05
C ALA A 54 -5.53 11.45 -2.82
N SER A 55 -4.55 11.09 -3.66
CA SER A 55 -3.79 9.86 -3.47
C SER A 55 -3.00 9.86 -2.17
N LEU A 56 -2.44 11.01 -1.76
CA LEU A 56 -1.70 11.14 -0.52
C LEU A 56 -2.59 10.96 0.72
N LEU A 57 -3.77 11.60 0.73
CA LEU A 57 -4.75 11.44 1.80
C LEU A 57 -5.25 10.00 1.90
N MET A 58 -5.55 9.38 0.76
CA MET A 58 -6.00 8.00 0.71
C MET A 58 -4.91 7.02 1.15
N SER A 59 -3.65 7.28 0.80
CA SER A 59 -2.50 6.48 1.27
C SER A 59 -2.34 6.58 2.79
N ALA A 60 -2.50 7.78 3.37
CA ALA A 60 -2.48 7.96 4.81
C ALA A 60 -3.65 7.25 5.51
N LEU A 61 -4.86 7.32 4.94
CA LEU A 61 -6.02 6.61 5.49
C LEU A 61 -5.84 5.08 5.40
N ALA A 62 -5.31 4.57 4.29
CA ALA A 62 -5.01 3.15 4.14
C ALA A 62 -3.95 2.68 5.15
N ALA A 63 -2.87 3.46 5.34
CA ALA A 63 -1.85 3.15 6.33
C ALA A 63 -2.42 3.15 7.76
N LEU A 64 -3.28 4.11 8.09
CA LEU A 64 -3.95 4.19 9.39
C LEU A 64 -4.88 3.00 9.64
N LEU A 65 -5.70 2.62 8.66
CA LEU A 65 -6.56 1.43 8.75
C LEU A 65 -5.72 0.15 8.89
N ASN A 66 -4.64 0.03 8.13
CA ASN A 66 -3.73 -1.12 8.21
C ASN A 66 -3.07 -1.23 9.59
N THR A 67 -2.61 -0.11 10.17
CA THR A 67 -2.06 -0.12 11.54
C THR A 67 -3.11 -0.54 12.56
N PHE A 68 -4.35 -0.05 12.46
CA PHE A 68 -5.43 -0.47 13.38
C PHE A 68 -5.78 -1.95 13.23
N TYR A 69 -5.82 -2.45 12.00
CA TYR A 69 -6.06 -3.87 11.72
C TYR A 69 -4.98 -4.75 12.35
N LEU A 70 -3.70 -4.42 12.16
CA LEU A 70 -2.58 -5.17 12.75
C LEU A 70 -2.52 -5.02 14.28
N TYR A 71 -2.97 -3.89 14.82
CA TYR A 71 -3.06 -3.68 16.26
C TYR A 71 -4.17 -4.54 16.91
N ASP A 72 -5.29 -4.71 16.22
CA ASP A 72 -6.36 -5.63 16.65
C ASP A 72 -5.86 -7.08 16.68
N GLN A 73 -5.05 -7.47 15.68
CA GLN A 73 -4.43 -8.79 15.55
C GLN A 73 -3.05 -8.92 16.22
N ARG A 74 -2.75 -8.09 17.21
CA ARG A 74 -1.43 -8.08 17.88
C ARG A 74 -1.04 -9.41 18.55
N GLU A 75 -2.01 -10.28 18.83
CA GLU A 75 -1.76 -11.59 19.46
C GLU A 75 -1.17 -12.60 18.46
N ASP A 76 -1.48 -12.44 17.17
CA ASP A 76 -1.02 -13.31 16.08
C ASP A 76 0.05 -12.64 15.17
N THR A 77 0.36 -11.36 15.41
CA THR A 77 1.27 -10.56 14.59
C THR A 77 2.58 -10.26 15.31
N SER A 78 3.71 -10.38 14.60
CA SER A 78 5.02 -10.03 15.17
C SER A 78 5.12 -8.54 15.51
N LEU A 79 5.73 -8.22 16.65
CA LEU A 79 5.93 -6.84 17.10
C LEU A 79 6.70 -6.00 16.07
N LEU A 80 7.65 -6.62 15.35
CA LEU A 80 8.42 -5.95 14.29
C LEU A 80 7.52 -5.44 13.16
N VAL A 81 6.57 -6.27 12.68
CA VAL A 81 5.63 -5.90 11.61
C VAL A 81 4.68 -4.80 12.08
N LEU A 82 4.19 -4.87 13.32
CA LEU A 82 3.35 -3.82 13.90
C LEU A 82 4.10 -2.48 13.98
N LEU A 83 5.37 -2.49 14.41
CA LEU A 83 6.21 -1.29 14.46
C LEU A 83 6.48 -0.72 13.06
N GLY A 84 6.74 -1.58 12.06
CA GLY A 84 6.90 -1.16 10.66
C GLY A 84 5.64 -0.45 10.13
N ALA A 85 4.47 -1.05 10.33
CA ALA A 85 3.20 -0.47 9.93
C ALA A 85 2.89 0.85 10.66
N ALA A 86 3.17 0.94 11.96
CA ALA A 86 3.00 2.17 12.73
C ALA A 86 3.94 3.28 12.23
N ALA A 87 5.21 2.95 11.93
CA ALA A 87 6.16 3.89 11.34
C ALA A 87 5.70 4.37 9.96
N ALA A 88 5.19 3.48 9.11
CA ALA A 88 4.61 3.83 7.81
C ALA A 88 3.46 4.83 7.96
N CYS A 89 2.52 4.57 8.87
CA CYS A 89 1.39 5.46 9.16
C CYS A 89 1.85 6.86 9.58
N LEU A 90 2.83 6.94 10.49
CA LEU A 90 3.39 8.23 10.92
C LEU A 90 4.05 9.00 9.77
N ILE A 91 4.78 8.30 8.89
CA ILE A 91 5.41 8.91 7.70
C ILE A 91 4.34 9.44 6.74
N GLU A 92 3.28 8.67 6.45
CA GLU A 92 2.19 9.11 5.57
C GLU A 92 1.44 10.33 6.14
N LEU A 93 1.12 10.33 7.43
CA LEU A 93 0.51 11.48 8.10
C LEU A 93 1.41 12.71 8.02
N TRP A 94 2.72 12.56 8.27
CA TRP A 94 3.68 13.66 8.13
C TRP A 94 3.71 14.24 6.72
N LYS A 95 3.65 13.40 5.68
CA LYS A 95 3.60 13.85 4.29
C LYS A 95 2.33 14.65 4.01
N VAL A 96 1.18 14.21 4.52
CA VAL A 96 -0.09 14.96 4.43
C VAL A 96 0.06 16.35 5.05
N PHE A 97 0.53 16.45 6.30
CA PHE A 97 0.75 17.73 6.96
C PHE A 97 1.72 18.63 6.18
N LYS A 98 2.82 18.07 5.67
CA LYS A 98 3.77 18.81 4.84
C LYS A 98 3.14 19.31 3.55
N SER A 99 2.29 18.50 2.90
CA SER A 99 1.61 18.88 1.66
C SER A 99 0.69 20.09 1.84
N TYR A 100 -0.05 20.16 2.95
CA TYR A 100 -0.88 21.32 3.29
C TYR A 100 -0.05 22.57 3.53
N ARG A 101 1.08 22.45 4.23
CA ARG A 101 2.01 23.57 4.46
C ARG A 101 2.61 24.10 3.15
N LEU A 102 2.97 23.22 2.21
CA LEU A 102 3.51 23.63 0.92
C LEU A 102 2.46 24.33 0.05
N LYS A 103 1.20 23.84 0.04
CA LYS A 103 0.09 24.53 -0.65
C LYS A 103 -0.17 25.93 -0.09
N ALA A 104 -0.12 26.11 1.22
CA ALA A 104 -0.34 27.41 1.85
C ALA A 104 0.78 28.42 1.58
N SER A 105 1.97 27.98 1.15
CA SER A 105 3.14 28.84 0.93
C SER A 105 3.28 29.35 -0.51
N VAL A 106 2.45 28.88 -1.44
CA VAL A 106 2.55 29.19 -2.89
C VAL A 106 1.37 30.09 -3.27
N GLU A 107 1.63 31.38 -3.45
CA GLU A 107 0.60 32.37 -3.84
C GLU A 107 0.15 32.23 -5.31
N GLU A 108 1.02 31.72 -6.20
CA GLU A 108 0.69 31.47 -7.61
C GLU A 108 0.72 29.97 -7.95
N THR A 109 -0.45 29.39 -8.23
CA THR A 109 -0.57 28.00 -8.65
C THR A 109 0.04 27.80 -10.05
N SER A 110 1.18 27.11 -10.11
CA SER A 110 1.87 26.70 -11.35
C SER A 110 0.91 25.95 -12.29
N GLU A 111 1.07 26.11 -13.61
CA GLU A 111 0.24 25.45 -14.63
C GLU A 111 0.26 23.92 -14.49
N LYS A 112 1.41 23.36 -14.13
CA LYS A 112 1.58 21.92 -13.84
C LYS A 112 0.76 21.47 -12.63
N GLN A 113 0.59 22.35 -11.65
CA GLN A 113 -0.20 22.06 -10.45
C GLN A 113 -1.71 22.10 -10.77
N LYS A 114 -2.17 22.99 -11.64
CA LYS A 114 -3.56 22.99 -12.12
C LYS A 114 -3.92 21.71 -12.88
N ILE A 115 -3.02 21.26 -13.78
CA ILE A 115 -3.19 19.98 -14.49
C ILE A 115 -3.23 18.81 -13.50
N THR A 116 -2.41 18.86 -12.45
CA THR A 116 -2.40 17.84 -11.39
C THR A 116 -3.74 17.80 -10.66
N ASP A 117 -4.25 18.95 -10.21
CA ASP A 117 -5.52 19.03 -9.49
C ASP A 117 -6.73 18.64 -10.39
N GLU A 118 -6.69 18.94 -11.69
CA GLU A 118 -7.73 18.55 -12.65
C GLU A 118 -7.76 17.03 -12.88
N VAL A 119 -6.60 16.42 -13.15
CA VAL A 119 -6.46 14.97 -13.30
C VAL A 119 -6.89 14.26 -12.03
N ASP A 120 -6.48 14.77 -10.87
CA ASP A 120 -6.86 14.24 -9.56
C ASP A 120 -8.37 14.21 -9.36
N ASN A 121 -9.07 15.31 -9.64
CA ASN A 121 -10.50 15.41 -9.44
C ASN A 121 -11.28 14.46 -10.37
N VAL A 122 -10.89 14.40 -11.64
CA VAL A 122 -11.52 13.51 -12.61
C VAL A 122 -11.30 12.05 -12.21
N VAL A 123 -10.06 11.68 -11.91
CA VAL A 123 -9.75 10.30 -11.54
C VAL A 123 -10.42 9.93 -10.22
N PHE A 124 -10.35 10.77 -9.19
CA PHE A 124 -10.99 10.50 -7.90
C PHE A 124 -12.51 10.32 -8.02
N TYR A 125 -13.17 11.13 -8.85
CA TYR A 125 -14.60 11.01 -9.12
C TYR A 125 -14.95 9.65 -9.73
N TRP A 126 -14.27 9.26 -10.82
CA TRP A 126 -14.51 7.99 -11.50
C TRP A 126 -14.14 6.79 -10.64
N THR A 127 -12.99 6.87 -9.97
CA THR A 127 -12.48 5.87 -9.04
C THR A 127 -13.49 5.58 -7.94
N THR A 128 -13.98 6.61 -7.25
CA THR A 128 -14.94 6.44 -6.15
C THR A 128 -16.29 5.91 -6.65
N ARG A 129 -16.75 6.39 -7.81
CA ARG A 129 -18.01 5.96 -8.43
C ARG A 129 -17.98 4.49 -8.86
N LEU A 130 -16.81 3.96 -9.19
CA LEU A 130 -16.61 2.57 -9.63
C LEU A 130 -16.29 1.62 -8.47
N SER A 131 -15.58 2.06 -7.41
CA SER A 131 -15.24 1.18 -6.27
C SER A 131 -16.45 0.78 -5.47
N ILE A 132 -17.32 1.75 -5.17
CA ILE A 132 -18.48 1.54 -4.31
C ILE A 132 -19.40 0.43 -4.86
N PRO A 133 -19.85 0.45 -6.13
CA PRO A 133 -20.72 -0.61 -6.64
C PRO A 133 -20.01 -1.96 -6.71
N ILE A 134 -18.72 -2.01 -7.02
CA ILE A 134 -17.95 -3.27 -7.04
C ILE A 134 -17.85 -3.84 -5.63
N ALA A 135 -17.53 -3.01 -4.62
CA ALA A 135 -17.45 -3.44 -3.23
C ALA A 135 -18.80 -3.92 -2.68
N VAL A 136 -19.89 -3.23 -3.01
CA VAL A 136 -21.25 -3.65 -2.65
C VAL A 136 -21.61 -4.99 -3.32
N SER A 137 -21.27 -5.14 -4.60
CA SER A 137 -21.52 -6.38 -5.35
C SER A 137 -20.71 -7.55 -4.78
N TYR A 138 -19.45 -7.32 -4.42
CA TYR A 138 -18.59 -8.31 -3.76
C TYR A 138 -19.15 -8.70 -2.40
N SER A 139 -19.52 -7.73 -1.56
CA SER A 139 -20.10 -7.96 -0.23
C SER A 139 -21.41 -8.77 -0.30
N ALA A 140 -22.26 -8.49 -1.30
CA ALA A 140 -23.48 -9.26 -1.57
C ALA A 140 -23.19 -10.66 -2.13
N TYR A 141 -22.11 -10.83 -2.87
CA TYR A 141 -21.68 -12.15 -3.34
C TYR A 141 -21.13 -13.00 -2.19
N THR A 142 -20.33 -12.41 -1.28
CA THR A 142 -19.68 -13.17 -0.22
C THR A 142 -20.66 -13.68 0.82
N ILE A 143 -21.66 -12.89 1.21
CA ILE A 143 -22.68 -13.32 2.19
C ILE A 143 -23.46 -14.56 1.74
N ASN A 144 -23.63 -14.73 0.43
CA ASN A 144 -24.40 -15.84 -0.14
C ASN A 144 -23.57 -17.11 -0.39
N ASN A 145 -22.27 -16.95 -0.68
CA ASN A 145 -21.42 -18.06 -1.12
C ASN A 145 -20.44 -18.56 -0.05
N TYR A 146 -20.10 -17.74 0.95
CA TYR A 146 -19.16 -18.11 2.01
C TYR A 146 -19.84 -18.22 3.37
N LYS A 147 -19.42 -19.20 4.16
CA LYS A 147 -19.88 -19.38 5.54
C LYS A 147 -19.01 -18.55 6.47
N PHE A 148 -19.55 -17.44 6.95
CA PHE A 148 -18.91 -16.62 7.98
C PHE A 148 -19.39 -17.02 9.38
N SER A 149 -18.52 -16.89 10.38
CA SER A 149 -18.83 -17.16 11.80
C SER A 149 -19.89 -16.19 12.37
N GLY A 150 -20.03 -15.00 11.75
CA GLY A 150 -21.07 -14.03 12.07
C GLY A 150 -21.00 -12.77 11.19
N TYR A 151 -21.95 -11.85 11.40
CA TYR A 151 -22.04 -10.59 10.65
C TYR A 151 -20.83 -9.66 10.84
N TYR A 152 -20.13 -9.75 11.97
CA TYR A 152 -18.90 -8.99 12.23
C TYR A 152 -17.76 -9.42 11.30
N SER A 153 -17.50 -10.72 11.20
CA SER A 153 -16.47 -11.27 10.31
C SER A 153 -16.76 -10.98 8.84
N TRP A 154 -18.04 -11.04 8.43
CA TRP A 154 -18.45 -10.66 7.07
C TRP A 154 -18.27 -9.16 6.80
N GLY A 155 -18.60 -8.30 7.78
CA GLY A 155 -18.40 -6.86 7.67
C GLY A 155 -16.93 -6.48 7.55
N LEU A 156 -16.05 -7.12 8.33
CA LEU A 156 -14.60 -6.94 8.22
C LEU A 156 -14.06 -7.36 6.85
N ASP A 157 -14.45 -8.53 6.34
CA ASP A 157 -14.05 -8.98 5.00
C ASP A 157 -14.52 -8.01 3.90
N SER A 158 -15.76 -7.55 3.99
CA SER A 158 -16.33 -6.57 3.05
C SER A 158 -15.61 -5.22 3.10
N CYS A 159 -15.24 -4.75 4.30
CA CYS A 159 -14.42 -3.55 4.49
C CYS A 159 -13.01 -3.73 3.91
N MET A 160 -12.38 -4.87 4.13
CA MET A 160 -11.05 -5.17 3.58
C MET A 160 -11.06 -5.22 2.05
N ALA A 161 -12.07 -5.86 1.46
CA ALA A 161 -12.26 -5.85 0.01
C ALA A 161 -12.44 -4.43 -0.54
N LEU A 162 -13.19 -3.57 0.15
CA LEU A 162 -13.34 -2.16 -0.20
C LEU A 162 -12.01 -1.39 -0.07
N VAL A 163 -11.22 -1.63 0.98
CA VAL A 163 -9.89 -1.04 1.15
C VAL A 163 -8.94 -1.48 0.03
N TYR A 164 -8.95 -2.76 -0.35
CA TYR A 164 -8.13 -3.26 -1.46
C TYR A 164 -8.55 -2.68 -2.82
N LEU A 165 -9.85 -2.58 -3.09
CA LEU A 165 -10.41 -1.97 -4.30
C LEU A 165 -10.08 -0.47 -4.36
N LEU A 166 -10.20 0.25 -3.25
CA LEU A 166 -9.79 1.65 -3.17
C LEU A 166 -8.28 1.78 -3.36
N GLY A 167 -7.47 0.91 -2.76
CA GLY A 167 -6.01 0.87 -2.93
C GLY A 167 -5.60 0.73 -4.40
N PHE A 168 -6.20 -0.20 -5.14
CA PHE A 168 -6.00 -0.36 -6.59
C PHE A 168 -6.25 0.91 -7.37
N MET A 169 -7.31 1.62 -6.99
CA MET A 169 -7.85 2.68 -7.80
C MET A 169 -7.25 4.06 -7.43
N ASN A 170 -6.61 4.15 -6.26
CA ASN A 170 -5.77 5.28 -5.85
C ASN A 170 -4.38 5.30 -6.51
N LEU A 171 -3.92 4.17 -7.07
CA LEU A 171 -2.68 4.09 -7.83
C LEU A 171 -2.84 4.61 -9.27
N VAL A 172 -4.06 4.50 -9.81
CA VAL A 172 -4.42 5.01 -11.15
C VAL A 172 -4.10 6.50 -11.35
N PRO A 173 -4.49 7.44 -10.46
CA PRO A 173 -4.18 8.85 -10.66
C PRO A 173 -2.69 9.12 -10.73
N GLN A 174 -1.87 8.43 -9.92
CA GLN A 174 -0.41 8.62 -9.97
C GLN A 174 0.18 8.15 -11.30
N VAL A 175 -0.29 7.01 -11.82
CA VAL A 175 0.12 6.47 -13.13
C VAL A 175 -0.31 7.39 -14.28
N VAL A 176 -1.55 7.91 -14.23
CA VAL A 176 -2.08 8.83 -15.24
C VAL A 176 -1.35 10.16 -15.19
N LEU A 177 -1.05 10.67 -14.00
CA LEU A 177 -0.34 11.92 -13.80
C LEU A 177 1.10 11.83 -14.32
N ASN A 178 1.82 10.74 -14.01
CA ASN A 178 3.16 10.49 -14.54
C ASN A 178 3.15 10.47 -16.08
N HIS A 179 2.17 9.80 -16.68
CA HIS A 179 2.03 9.74 -18.13
C HIS A 179 1.71 11.10 -18.76
N ARG A 180 0.83 11.89 -18.12
CA ARG A 180 0.45 13.24 -18.60
C ARG A 180 1.58 14.26 -18.47
N LEU A 181 2.34 14.21 -17.38
CA LEU A 181 3.45 15.12 -17.13
C LEU A 181 4.75 14.69 -17.85
N LYS A 182 4.78 13.47 -18.44
CA LYS A 182 5.96 12.85 -19.06
C LYS A 182 7.21 12.90 -18.16
N SER A 183 7.00 12.88 -16.85
CA SER A 183 8.06 13.03 -15.86
C SER A 183 7.72 12.20 -14.63
N VAL A 184 8.75 11.53 -14.13
CA VAL A 184 8.72 10.65 -12.95
C VAL A 184 9.41 11.32 -11.76
N GLU A 185 9.88 12.56 -11.93
CA GLU A 185 10.69 13.31 -10.95
C GLU A 185 9.97 13.56 -9.62
N SER A 186 8.64 13.48 -9.60
CA SER A 186 7.84 13.69 -8.40
C SER A 186 7.84 12.47 -7.45
N VAL A 187 8.21 11.28 -7.92
CA VAL A 187 8.19 10.01 -7.16
C VAL A 187 9.61 9.62 -6.70
N PRO A 188 9.81 9.20 -5.45
CA PRO A 188 11.10 8.68 -4.99
C PRO A 188 11.40 7.30 -5.61
N ILE A 189 12.11 7.29 -6.74
CA ILE A 189 12.41 6.07 -7.53
C ILE A 189 13.05 4.98 -6.67
N ALA A 190 14.03 5.33 -5.83
CA ALA A 190 14.69 4.34 -4.97
C ALA A 190 13.71 3.71 -3.97
N ALA A 191 12.86 4.51 -3.31
CA ALA A 191 11.81 3.99 -2.42
C ALA A 191 10.83 3.08 -3.17
N PHE A 192 10.45 3.47 -4.39
CA PHE A 192 9.56 2.68 -5.24
C PHE A 192 10.17 1.34 -5.63
N CYS A 193 11.45 1.31 -6.05
CA CYS A 193 12.16 0.06 -6.35
C CYS A 193 12.26 -0.86 -5.14
N PHE A 194 12.57 -0.32 -3.95
CA PHE A 194 12.61 -1.14 -2.73
C PHE A 194 11.25 -1.71 -2.35
N ARG A 195 10.17 -0.94 -2.51
CA ARG A 195 8.79 -1.43 -2.30
C ARG A 195 8.44 -2.54 -3.30
N ALA A 196 8.80 -2.38 -4.57
CA ALA A 196 8.57 -3.43 -5.57
C ALA A 196 9.34 -4.71 -5.26
N LEU A 197 10.60 -4.61 -4.82
CA LEU A 197 11.37 -5.78 -4.39
C LEU A 197 10.71 -6.50 -3.19
N ASN A 198 10.09 -5.77 -2.26
CA ASN A 198 9.30 -6.38 -1.20
C ASN A 198 8.09 -7.14 -1.73
N THR A 199 7.34 -6.54 -2.65
CA THR A 199 6.17 -7.19 -3.26
C THR A 199 6.57 -8.45 -4.03
N PHE A 200 7.68 -8.44 -4.78
CA PHE A 200 8.21 -9.64 -5.43
C PHE A 200 8.54 -10.76 -4.43
N VAL A 201 9.13 -10.42 -3.28
CA VAL A 201 9.42 -11.39 -2.22
C VAL A 201 8.11 -11.97 -1.66
N ASP A 202 7.10 -11.12 -1.45
CA ASP A 202 5.79 -11.53 -0.96
C ASP A 202 5.05 -12.44 -1.94
N ASP A 203 5.13 -12.16 -3.25
CA ASP A 203 4.54 -12.99 -4.30
C ASP A 203 5.19 -14.38 -4.37
N LEU A 204 6.52 -14.46 -4.21
CA LEU A 204 7.22 -15.75 -4.07
C LEU A 204 6.73 -16.54 -2.86
N PHE A 205 6.47 -15.87 -1.74
CA PHE A 205 5.86 -16.50 -0.58
C PHE A 205 4.40 -16.89 -0.80
N ALA A 206 3.61 -16.08 -1.50
CA ALA A 206 2.22 -16.36 -1.82
C ALA A 206 2.04 -17.64 -2.66
N LEU A 207 3.04 -17.97 -3.48
CA LEU A 207 3.10 -19.22 -4.26
C LEU A 207 3.42 -20.45 -3.39
N VAL A 208 4.19 -20.28 -2.32
CA VAL A 208 4.67 -21.38 -1.46
C VAL A 208 3.76 -21.61 -0.26
N ILE A 209 3.25 -20.54 0.34
CA ILE A 209 2.44 -20.55 1.56
C ILE A 209 0.97 -20.33 1.17
N PRO A 210 0.02 -21.15 1.68
CA PRO A 210 -1.40 -20.93 1.44
C PRO A 210 -1.83 -19.62 2.11
N MET A 211 -2.09 -18.59 1.30
CA MET A 211 -2.58 -17.28 1.74
C MET A 211 -3.98 -17.02 1.17
N PRO A 212 -4.80 -16.16 1.82
CA PRO A 212 -6.09 -15.74 1.29
C PRO A 212 -5.95 -15.09 -0.10
N THR A 213 -6.89 -15.37 -1.01
CA THR A 213 -6.85 -14.92 -2.41
C THR A 213 -6.82 -13.38 -2.55
N LEU A 214 -7.49 -12.66 -1.65
CA LEU A 214 -7.48 -11.19 -1.62
C LEU A 214 -6.09 -10.62 -1.34
N THR A 215 -5.35 -11.22 -0.40
CA THR A 215 -3.98 -10.80 -0.06
C THR A 215 -3.05 -11.02 -1.25
N ARG A 216 -3.17 -12.17 -1.93
CA ARG A 216 -2.40 -12.46 -3.15
C ARG A 216 -2.69 -11.47 -4.28
N LEU A 217 -3.95 -11.11 -4.49
CA LEU A 217 -4.33 -10.13 -5.50
C LEU A 217 -3.79 -8.73 -5.15
N SER A 218 -3.71 -8.38 -3.86
CA SER A 218 -3.14 -7.12 -3.42
C SER A 218 -1.62 -7.04 -3.65
N MET A 219 -0.89 -8.15 -3.53
CA MET A 219 0.54 -8.20 -3.81
C MET A 219 0.79 -8.07 -5.32
N LEU A 220 0.11 -8.89 -6.14
CA LEU A 220 0.21 -8.83 -7.60
C LEU A 220 -0.14 -7.45 -8.19
N ARG A 221 -1.06 -6.71 -7.56
CA ARG A 221 -1.37 -5.32 -7.93
C ARG A 221 -0.14 -4.42 -7.90
N ASP A 222 0.62 -4.47 -6.81
CA ASP A 222 1.74 -3.55 -6.58
C ASP A 222 2.87 -3.83 -7.59
N ASP A 223 3.06 -5.10 -7.98
CA ASP A 223 3.96 -5.50 -9.06
C ASP A 223 3.49 -5.02 -10.45
N LEU A 224 2.19 -5.11 -10.75
CA LEU A 224 1.64 -4.61 -12.02
C LEU A 224 1.89 -3.10 -12.17
N VAL A 225 1.71 -2.33 -11.10
CA VAL A 225 1.98 -0.88 -11.08
C VAL A 225 3.47 -0.61 -11.29
N PHE A 226 4.36 -1.43 -10.73
CA PHE A 226 5.80 -1.36 -10.99
C PHE A 226 6.14 -1.57 -12.47
N PHE A 227 5.54 -2.56 -13.13
CA PHE A 227 5.76 -2.78 -14.56
C PHE A 227 5.24 -1.64 -15.44
N VAL A 228 4.06 -1.10 -15.12
CA VAL A 228 3.52 0.07 -15.84
C VAL A 228 4.44 1.28 -15.66
N PHE A 229 4.97 1.49 -14.46
CA PHE A 229 5.93 2.55 -14.19
C PHE A 229 7.24 2.39 -14.96
N LEU A 230 7.79 1.17 -15.06
CA LEU A 230 9.00 0.91 -15.85
C LEU A 230 8.81 1.14 -17.35
N TYR A 231 7.59 0.96 -17.85
CA TYR A 231 7.26 1.19 -19.26
C TYR A 231 7.13 2.68 -19.60
N GLN A 232 6.74 3.51 -18.63
CA GLN A 232 6.55 4.96 -18.80
C GLN A 232 7.87 5.73 -18.83
#